data_AF-A0A3L7R9Y3-F1
#
_entry.id   AF-A0A3L7R9Y3-F1
#
_cell.length_a   1.000
_cell.length_b   1.000
_cell.length_c   1.000
_cell.angle_alpha   90.00
_cell.angle_beta   90.00
_cell.angle_gamma   90.00
#
_symmetry.space_group_name_H-M   'P 1'
#
loop_
_entity.id
_entity.type
_entity.pdbx_description
1 polymer ?
#
loop_
_entity_poly.entity_id
_entity_poly.type
_entity_poly.pdbx_seq_one_letter_code
_entity_poly.pdbx_strand_id
1 'polypeptide(L)' 'MYVDYKDIELLTKLVNRHGRIVSRRKSGCSATSQHAVAEAVKRARFMALMPYVGE' A
#
# COMPACT_ATOMS: atom_id res chain seq x y z
N MET A 1 -13.81 -5.61 2.03
CA MET A 1 -13.23 -4.78 0.95
C MET A 1 -12.00 -5.50 0.43
N TYR A 2 -11.89 -5.68 -0.89
CA TYR A 2 -10.74 -6.30 -1.53
C TYR A 2 -9.92 -5.21 -2.23
N VAL A 3 -8.59 -5.29 -2.14
CA VAL A 3 -7.65 -4.43 -2.86
C VAL A 3 -6.68 -5.37 -3.56
N ASP A 4 -6.62 -5.30 -4.89
CA ASP A 4 -5.73 -6.16 -5.65
C ASP A 4 -4.28 -5.71 -5.42
N TYR A 5 -3.41 -6.66 -5.06
CA TYR A 5 -1.99 -6.38 -4.87
C TYR A 5 -1.25 -6.16 -6.20
N LYS A 6 -1.90 -6.48 -7.32
CA LYS A 6 -1.38 -6.24 -8.68
C LYS A 6 -1.68 -4.82 -9.19
N ASP A 7 -2.55 -4.07 -8.52
CA ASP A 7 -2.82 -2.67 -8.85
C ASP A 7 -1.74 -1.75 -8.25
N ILE A 8 -0.55 -1.80 -8.86
CA ILE A 8 0.64 -1.08 -8.37
C ILE A 8 0.42 0.43 -8.42
N GLU A 9 -0.35 0.93 -9.38
CA GLU A 9 -0.65 2.36 -9.52
C GLU A 9 -1.45 2.89 -8.32
N LEU A 10 -2.46 2.13 -7.88
CA LEU A 10 -3.21 2.45 -6.66
C LEU A 10 -2.31 2.37 -5.43
N LEU A 11 -1.57 1.27 -5.27
CA LEU A 11 -0.75 1.03 -4.07
C LEU A 11 0.39 2.03 -3.92
N THR A 12 1.00 2.47 -5.03
CA THR A 12 2.08 3.46 -5.03
C THR A 12 1.62 4.81 -4.46
N LYS A 13 0.37 5.22 -4.73
CA LYS A 13 -0.22 6.44 -4.16
C LYS A 13 -0.43 6.36 -2.64
N LEU A 14 -0.47 5.15 -2.09
CA LEU A 14 -0.72 4.87 -0.66
C LEU A 14 0.58 4.58 0.11
N VAL A 15 1.73 4.73 -0.55
CA VAL A 15 3.07 4.61 0.03
C VAL A 15 3.79 5.95 -0.14
N ASN A 16 4.62 6.34 0.83
CA ASN A 16 5.42 7.55 0.73
C ASN A 16 6.72 7.30 -0.04
N ARG A 17 7.47 8.37 -0.34
CA ARG A 17 8.76 8.29 -1.04
C ARG A 17 9.79 7.35 -0.40
N HIS A 18 9.69 7.10 0.91
CA HIS A 18 10.61 6.23 1.65
C HIS A 18 10.16 4.76 1.66
N GLY A 19 9.12 4.40 0.92
CA GLY A 19 8.58 3.04 0.93
C GLY A 19 7.79 2.72 2.21
N ARG A 20 7.26 3.69 2.95
CA ARG A 20 6.39 3.44 4.11
C ARG A 20 4.92 3.65 3.75
N ILE A 21 4.05 2.76 4.22
CA ILE A 21 2.59 2.88 4.03
C ILE A 21 2.11 4.17 4.71
N VAL A 22 1.35 4.98 3.97
CA VAL A 22 0.79 6.23 4.47
C VAL A 22 -0.27 5.94 5.53
N SER A 23 -0.27 6.72 6.62
CA SER A 23 -1.25 6.55 7.70
C SER A 23 -2.67 6.91 7.24
N ARG A 24 -3.68 6.27 7.85
CA ARG A 24 -5.09 6.53 7.54
C ARG A 24 -5.49 8.00 7.64
N ARG A 25 -4.85 8.75 8.56
CA ARG A 25 -5.12 10.19 8.77
C ARG A 25 -4.75 11.01 7.54
N LYS A 26 -3.71 10.60 6.81
CA LYS A 26 -3.24 11.29 5.61
C LYS A 26 -3.93 10.76 4.35
N SER A 27 -4.23 9.46 4.27
CA SER A 27 -4.93 8.87 3.12
C SER A 27 -6.45 9.03 3.15
N GLY A 28 -7.05 9.41 4.27
CA GLY A 28 -8.51 9.49 4.43
C GLY A 28 -9.22 8.12 4.45
N CYS A 29 -8.44 7.02 4.50
CA CYS A 29 -8.97 5.67 4.51
C CYS A 29 -9.77 5.35 5.77
N SER A 30 -10.84 4.57 5.62
CA SER A 30 -11.50 3.92 6.75
C SER A 30 -10.57 2.86 7.37
N ALA A 31 -10.89 2.37 8.56
CA ALA A 31 -10.10 1.30 9.17
C ALA A 31 -10.06 0.05 8.29
N THR A 32 -11.22 -0.35 7.73
CA THR A 32 -11.35 -1.53 6.87
C THR A 32 -10.56 -1.39 5.56
N SER A 33 -10.59 -0.22 4.92
CA SER A 33 -9.82 0.00 3.70
C SER A 33 -8.32 0.06 3.98
N GLN A 34 -7.90 0.67 5.08
CA GLN A 34 -6.49 0.73 5.48
C GLN A 34 -5.91 -0.68 5.73
N HIS A 35 -6.68 -1.58 6.35
CA HIS A 35 -6.25 -2.97 6.55
C HIS A 35 -6.08 -3.71 5.21
N ALA A 36 -7.05 -3.58 4.30
CA ALA A 36 -6.99 -4.22 2.98
C ALA A 36 -5.79 -3.70 2.15
N VAL A 37 -5.57 -2.39 2.14
CA VAL A 37 -4.40 -1.77 1.49
C VAL A 37 -3.10 -2.27 2.09
N ALA A 38 -2.99 -2.34 3.42
CA ALA A 38 -1.76 -2.77 4.07
C ALA A 38 -1.41 -4.22 3.75
N GLU A 39 -2.41 -5.09 3.65
CA GLU A 39 -2.21 -6.48 3.21
C GLU A 39 -1.78 -6.54 1.74
N ALA A 40 -2.44 -5.80 0.85
CA ALA A 40 -2.11 -5.74 -0.56
C ALA A 40 -0.67 -5.23 -0.79
N VAL A 41 -0.24 -4.15 -0.12
CA VAL A 41 1.13 -3.63 -0.20
C VAL A 41 2.16 -4.69 0.23
N LYS A 42 1.89 -5.43 1.31
CA LYS A 42 2.80 -6.49 1.78
C LYS A 42 2.92 -7.63 0.77
N ARG A 43 1.81 -8.05 0.17
CA ARG A 43 1.80 -9.07 -0.89
C ARG A 43 2.54 -8.60 -2.15
N ALA A 44 2.31 -7.36 -2.59
CA ALA A 44 3.00 -6.76 -3.73
C ALA A 44 4.52 -6.73 -3.52
N ARG A 45 4.98 -6.38 -2.31
CA ARG A 45 6.40 -6.40 -1.95
C ARG A 45 7.02 -7.79 -1.93
N PHE A 46 6.29 -8.77 -1.40
CA PHE A 46 6.74 -10.16 -1.42
C PHE A 46 6.91 -10.69 -2.84
N MET A 47 6.02 -10.29 -3.75
CA MET A 47 6.06 -10.64 -5.17
C MET A 47 7.03 -9.78 -6.01
N ALA A 48 7.87 -8.95 -5.37
CA ALA A 48 8.80 -8.03 -6.02
C ALA A 48 8.15 -7.01 -6.98
N LEU A 49 6.84 -6.75 -6.83
CA LEU A 49 6.11 -5.73 -7.62
C LEU A 49 6.30 -4.31 -7.06
N MET A 50 6.69 -4.20 -5.80
CA MET A 50 6.98 -2.93 -5.12
C MET A 50 8.20 -3.07 -4.21
N PRO A 51 9.00 -2.01 -4.04
CA PRO A 51 10.15 -2.07 -3.15
C PRO A 51 9.76 -1.98 -1.66
N TYR A 52 10.59 -2.55 -0.81
CA TYR A 52 10.47 -2.42 0.66
C TYR A 52 10.95 -1.07 1.17
N VAL A 53 11.95 -0.49 0.49
CA VAL A 53 12.59 0.79 0.83
C VAL A 53 12.52 1.66 -0.41
N GLY A 54 12.11 2.91 -0.26
CA GLY A 54 12.16 3.87 -1.37
C GLY A 54 13.58 4.38 -1.61
N GLU A 55 13.78 5.10 -2.70
CA GLU A 55 15.05 5.80 -2.98
C GLU A 55 15.38 6.87 -1.93
#